data_AF-A0A2V6LSU2-F1
#
_entry.id   AF-A0A2V6LSU2-F1
#
_cell.length_a   1.000
_cell.length_b   1.000
_cell.length_c   1.000
_cell.angle_alpha   90.00
_cell.angle_beta   90.00
_cell.angle_gamma   90.00
#
_symmetry.space_group_name_H-M   'P 1'
#
loop_
_entity.id
_entity.type
_entity.pdbx_description
1 polymer ?
#
loop_
_entity_poly.entity_id
_entity_poly.type
_entity_poly.pdbx_seq_one_letter_code
_entity_poly.pdbx_strand_id
1 'polypeptide(L)'
;MGRTERLSAWNEVFALVLLFAGTLLFFALISYTPKDIPSWLWFSHVSPANHPAQNFIGPVGAIVAGICYQLIGVFASLLLAAVLLGFGAAKLFYPRLRVTLRIPWIVLFLISGACLDQAWGISHFLGRKVPVDIQGPGGLIGYRLSDEYRGLLPAALGPVGSVLLVVGVYLTTLILVTGLRPIHLVREMVNLAR
;
A
#
# COMPACT_ATOMS: atom_id res chain seq x y z
N MET A 1 10.01 30.21 -23.24
CA MET A 1 9.19 30.24 -22.00
C MET A 1 8.00 29.28 -22.00
N GLY A 2 7.08 29.29 -22.98
CA GLY A 2 5.79 28.56 -22.86
C GLY A 2 5.81 27.02 -22.76
N ARG A 3 6.87 26.32 -23.22
CA ARG A 3 6.98 24.85 -23.08
C ARG A 3 7.36 24.42 -21.66
N THR A 4 8.20 25.19 -20.97
CA THR A 4 8.63 24.91 -19.59
C THR A 4 7.51 25.17 -18.58
N GLU A 5 6.71 26.22 -18.76
CA GLU A 5 5.56 26.48 -17.88
C GLU A 5 4.45 25.44 -18.06
N ARG A 6 4.15 25.04 -19.30
CA ARG A 6 3.18 23.96 -19.57
C ARG A 6 3.58 22.64 -18.92
N LEU A 7 4.87 22.28 -18.97
CA LEU A 7 5.41 21.08 -18.29
C LEU A 7 5.33 21.18 -16.76
N SER A 8 5.42 22.39 -16.19
CA SER A 8 5.20 22.62 -14.76
C SER A 8 3.75 22.38 -14.36
N ALA A 9 2.79 22.98 -15.08
CA ALA A 9 1.36 22.83 -14.80
C ALA A 9 0.90 21.37 -14.87
N TRP A 10 1.37 20.58 -15.85
CA TRP A 10 1.06 19.15 -15.92
C TRP A 10 1.60 18.34 -14.74
N ASN A 11 2.77 18.72 -14.21
CA ASN A 11 3.34 18.04 -13.05
C ASN A 11 2.57 18.35 -11.77
N GLU A 12 2.11 19.59 -11.62
CA GLU A 12 1.24 20.01 -10.51
C GLU A 12 -0.11 19.30 -10.56
N VAL A 13 -0.77 19.28 -11.72
CA VAL A 13 -2.02 18.53 -11.90
C VAL A 13 -1.83 17.06 -11.54
N PHE A 14 -0.77 16.43 -12.04
CA PHE A 14 -0.48 15.04 -11.72
C PHE A 14 -0.24 14.82 -10.22
N ALA A 15 0.46 15.75 -9.55
CA ALA A 15 0.70 15.68 -8.11
C ALA A 15 -0.60 15.80 -7.31
N LEU A 16 -1.48 16.73 -7.70
CA LEU A 16 -2.81 16.89 -7.10
C LEU A 16 -3.69 15.66 -7.32
N VAL A 17 -3.66 15.05 -8.51
CA VAL A 17 -4.37 13.80 -8.77
C VAL A 17 -3.86 12.67 -7.86
N LEU A 18 -2.54 12.55 -7.69
CA LEU A 18 -1.97 11.55 -6.78
C LEU A 18 -2.39 11.76 -5.32
N LEU A 19 -2.34 13.01 -4.84
CA LEU A 19 -2.80 13.37 -3.50
C LEU A 19 -4.28 13.06 -3.33
N PHE A 20 -5.11 13.52 -4.26
CA PHE A 20 -6.55 13.32 -4.19
C PHE A 20 -6.92 11.83 -4.23
N ALA A 21 -6.34 11.07 -5.16
CA ALA A 21 -6.55 9.62 -5.25
C ALA A 21 -6.06 8.90 -3.97
N GLY A 22 -4.89 9.29 -3.44
CA GLY A 22 -4.36 8.77 -2.19
C GLY A 22 -5.26 9.06 -0.99
N THR A 23 -5.81 10.27 -0.89
CA THR A 23 -6.73 10.66 0.18
C THR A 23 -8.05 9.91 0.09
N LEU A 24 -8.64 9.81 -1.11
CA LEU A 24 -9.86 9.02 -1.32
C LEU A 24 -9.64 7.56 -0.95
N LEU A 25 -8.54 6.96 -1.40
CA LEU A 25 -8.20 5.59 -1.08
C LEU A 25 -7.98 5.40 0.42
N PHE A 26 -7.27 6.31 1.08
CA PHE A 26 -7.03 6.26 2.53
C PHE A 26 -8.33 6.26 3.33
N PHE A 27 -9.25 7.19 3.02
CA PHE A 27 -10.55 7.26 3.69
C PHE A 27 -11.41 6.03 3.38
N ALA A 28 -11.41 5.56 2.13
CA ALA A 28 -12.12 4.35 1.74
C ALA A 28 -11.61 3.12 2.50
N LEU A 29 -10.30 2.98 2.67
CA LEU A 29 -9.68 1.88 3.41
C LEU A 29 -9.97 1.98 4.91
N ILE A 30 -9.89 3.17 5.51
CA ILE A 30 -10.14 3.35 6.95
C ILE A 30 -11.59 3.09 7.34
N SER A 31 -12.52 3.57 6.53
CA SER A 31 -13.95 3.42 6.77
C SER A 31 -14.54 2.18 6.09
N TYR A 32 -13.69 1.21 5.71
CA TYR A 32 -14.15 0.00 5.03
C TYR A 32 -15.07 -0.82 5.92
N THR A 33 -16.29 -1.05 5.43
CA THR A 33 -17.27 -1.94 6.06
C THR A 33 -17.70 -2.98 5.03
N PRO A 34 -17.53 -4.29 5.28
CA PRO A 34 -17.93 -5.35 4.35
C PRO A 34 -19.42 -5.30 3.95
N LYS A 35 -20.28 -4.76 4.83
CA LYS A 35 -21.72 -4.58 4.59
C LYS A 35 -22.06 -3.50 3.58
N ASP A 36 -21.12 -2.62 3.23
CA ASP A 36 -21.33 -1.57 2.23
C ASP A 36 -21.06 -2.06 0.80
N ILE A 37 -20.64 -3.33 0.64
CA ILE A 37 -20.37 -3.94 -0.66
C ILE A 37 -21.68 -4.44 -1.28
N PRO A 38 -22.03 -3.97 -2.51
CA PRO A 38 -23.19 -4.47 -3.22
C PRO A 38 -23.20 -6.00 -3.40
N SER A 39 -24.37 -6.62 -3.27
CA SER A 39 -24.56 -8.08 -3.32
C SER A 39 -24.19 -8.75 -4.65
N TRP A 40 -24.08 -7.98 -5.75
CA TRP A 40 -23.67 -8.50 -7.06
C TRP A 40 -22.16 -8.75 -7.18
N LEU A 41 -21.35 -8.28 -6.22
CA LEU A 41 -19.92 -8.55 -6.21
C LEU A 41 -19.64 -9.96 -5.67
N TRP A 42 -18.75 -10.65 -6.37
CA TRP A 42 -18.29 -12.01 -6.06
C TRP A 42 -17.72 -12.21 -4.63
N PHE A 43 -17.27 -11.15 -3.97
CA PHE A 43 -16.82 -11.14 -2.56
C PHE A 43 -17.80 -10.39 -1.63
N SER A 44 -19.08 -10.31 -2.00
CA SER A 44 -20.12 -9.84 -1.09
C SER A 44 -20.67 -11.03 -0.32
N HIS A 45 -20.40 -11.09 0.98
CA HIS A 45 -20.83 -12.19 1.85
C HIS A 45 -21.80 -11.76 2.94
N VAL A 46 -22.22 -10.48 2.95
CA VAL A 46 -23.15 -9.95 3.96
C VAL A 46 -24.34 -9.30 3.27
N SER A 47 -25.53 -9.87 3.52
CA SER A 47 -26.82 -9.35 3.07
C SER A 47 -27.77 -9.24 4.28
N PRO A 48 -28.57 -8.17 4.41
CA PRO A 48 -28.69 -7.03 3.52
C PRO A 48 -27.52 -6.02 3.66
N ALA A 49 -27.29 -5.23 2.59
CA ALA A 49 -26.31 -4.15 2.61
C ALA A 49 -26.74 -3.04 3.59
N ASN A 50 -25.77 -2.35 4.19
CA ASN A 50 -26.05 -1.25 5.11
C ASN A 50 -26.68 -0.06 4.37
N HIS A 51 -27.75 0.49 4.96
CA HIS A 51 -28.37 1.73 4.52
C HIS A 51 -28.54 2.69 5.72
N PRO A 52 -27.86 3.85 5.75
CA PRO A 52 -26.88 4.35 4.77
C PRO A 52 -25.53 3.62 4.83
N ALA A 53 -24.73 3.75 3.77
CA ALA A 53 -23.36 3.22 3.73
C ALA A 53 -22.49 3.88 4.82
N GLN A 54 -21.66 3.09 5.49
CA GLN A 54 -20.80 3.56 6.58
C GLN A 54 -19.41 4.02 6.09
N ASN A 55 -19.02 3.62 4.88
CA ASN A 55 -17.81 4.09 4.22
C ASN A 55 -17.90 5.58 3.92
N PHE A 56 -16.86 6.33 4.25
CA PHE A 56 -16.80 7.79 4.11
C PHE A 56 -16.91 8.27 2.67
N ILE A 57 -16.48 7.46 1.71
CA ILE A 57 -16.61 7.75 0.27
C ILE A 57 -17.93 7.18 -0.30
N GLY A 58 -18.57 6.26 0.42
CA GLY A 58 -19.77 5.55 -0.01
C GLY A 58 -19.46 4.21 -0.69
N PRO A 59 -20.44 3.63 -1.43
CA PRO A 59 -20.33 2.28 -1.99
C PRO A 59 -19.13 2.09 -2.92
N VAL A 60 -18.79 3.10 -3.73
CA VAL A 60 -17.63 3.04 -4.64
C VAL A 60 -16.33 2.91 -3.84
N GLY A 61 -16.19 3.65 -2.73
CA GLY A 61 -15.05 3.53 -1.83
C GLY A 61 -14.94 2.14 -1.21
N ALA A 62 -16.07 1.58 -0.76
CA ALA A 62 -16.11 0.23 -0.22
C ALA A 62 -15.68 -0.83 -1.25
N ILE A 63 -16.08 -0.70 -2.51
CA ILE A 63 -15.67 -1.60 -3.60
C ILE A 63 -14.16 -1.51 -3.84
N VAL A 64 -13.62 -0.29 -3.99
CA VAL A 64 -12.19 -0.08 -4.24
C VAL A 64 -11.36 -0.62 -3.07
N ALA A 65 -11.74 -0.29 -1.83
CA ALA A 65 -11.07 -0.79 -0.64
C ALA A 65 -11.14 -2.32 -0.54
N GLY A 66 -12.30 -2.92 -0.82
CA GLY A 66 -12.48 -4.37 -0.85
C GLY A 66 -11.58 -5.06 -1.87
N ILE A 67 -11.49 -4.53 -3.10
CA ILE A 67 -10.58 -5.05 -4.14
C ILE A 67 -9.12 -4.94 -3.68
N CYS A 68 -8.69 -3.80 -3.13
CA CYS A 68 -7.33 -3.63 -2.63
C CYS A 68 -7.01 -4.64 -1.53
N TYR A 69 -7.89 -4.79 -0.54
CA TYR A 69 -7.73 -5.76 0.53
C TYR A 69 -7.68 -7.20 0.03
N GLN A 70 -8.51 -7.57 -0.94
CA GLN A 70 -8.50 -8.92 -1.48
C GLN A 70 -7.22 -9.23 -2.26
N LEU A 71 -6.69 -8.26 -2.99
CA LEU A 71 -5.50 -8.46 -3.84
C LEU A 71 -4.20 -8.45 -3.03
N ILE A 72 -3.99 -7.40 -2.23
CA ILE A 72 -2.70 -7.11 -1.60
C ILE A 72 -2.75 -7.09 -0.07
N GLY A 73 -3.92 -7.31 0.54
CA GLY A 73 -4.07 -7.32 1.99
C GLY A 73 -4.23 -5.95 2.61
N VAL A 74 -4.45 -5.92 3.92
CA VAL A 74 -4.80 -4.68 4.64
C VAL A 74 -3.59 -3.75 4.74
N PHE A 75 -2.46 -4.28 5.19
CA PHE A 75 -1.25 -3.46 5.38
C PHE A 75 -0.73 -2.88 4.07
N ALA A 76 -0.62 -3.69 3.01
CA ALA A 76 -0.11 -3.19 1.73
C ALA A 76 -1.07 -2.20 1.06
N SER A 77 -2.38 -2.32 1.26
CA SER A 77 -3.35 -1.33 0.76
C SER A 77 -3.18 0.02 1.44
N LEU A 78 -2.91 0.04 2.75
CA LEU A 78 -2.58 1.27 3.47
C LEU A 78 -1.24 1.85 3.01
N LEU A 79 -0.23 1.00 2.75
CA LEU A 79 1.02 1.42 2.15
C LEU A 79 0.81 2.02 0.75
N LEU A 80 -0.08 1.47 -0.07
CA LEU A 80 -0.42 2.03 -1.38
C LEU A 80 -1.00 3.45 -1.24
N ALA A 81 -1.92 3.67 -0.30
CA ALA A 81 -2.44 5.00 -0.01
C ALA A 81 -1.31 5.95 0.45
N ALA A 82 -0.43 5.49 1.34
CA ALA A 82 0.72 6.27 1.81
C ALA A 82 1.71 6.60 0.68
N VAL A 83 1.94 5.68 -0.26
CA VAL A 83 2.79 5.88 -1.45
C VAL A 83 2.17 6.95 -2.36
N LEU A 84 0.86 6.88 -2.63
CA LEU A 84 0.17 7.88 -3.46
C LEU A 84 0.24 9.28 -2.83
N LEU A 85 -0.02 9.37 -1.52
CA LEU A 85 0.09 10.62 -0.77
C LEU A 85 1.52 11.15 -0.72
N GLY A 86 2.48 10.29 -0.41
CA GLY A 86 3.90 10.63 -0.31
C GLY A 86 4.46 11.12 -1.64
N PHE A 87 4.17 10.43 -2.75
CA PHE A 87 4.60 10.88 -4.08
C PHE A 87 3.84 12.10 -4.57
N GLY A 88 2.56 12.23 -4.26
CA GLY A 88 1.78 13.42 -4.58
C GLY A 88 2.35 14.66 -3.87
N ALA A 89 2.59 14.57 -2.57
CA ALA A 89 3.23 15.65 -1.80
C ALA A 89 4.65 15.92 -2.32
N ALA A 90 5.48 14.89 -2.48
CA ALA A 90 6.86 15.05 -2.95
C ALA A 90 6.93 15.68 -4.34
N LYS A 91 5.98 15.40 -5.23
CA LYS A 91 5.95 15.99 -6.57
C LYS A 91 5.48 17.45 -6.59
N LEU A 92 4.71 17.90 -5.59
CA LEU A 92 4.42 19.33 -5.41
C LEU A 92 5.68 20.12 -5.01
N PHE A 93 6.48 19.59 -4.08
CA PHE A 93 7.72 20.26 -3.63
C PHE A 93 8.89 20.08 -4.61
N TYR A 94 8.92 18.94 -5.32
CA TYR A 94 9.99 18.58 -6.24
C TYR A 94 9.42 18.16 -7.61
N PRO A 95 9.07 19.12 -8.50
CA PRO A 95 8.47 18.84 -9.80
C PRO A 95 9.32 17.95 -10.73
N ARG A 96 10.63 17.89 -10.49
CA ARG A 96 11.57 17.04 -11.24
C ARG A 96 11.57 15.57 -10.79
N LEU A 97 10.82 15.22 -9.75
CA LEU A 97 10.73 13.86 -9.24
C LEU A 97 10.05 12.94 -10.27
N ARG A 98 10.79 11.94 -10.75
CA ARG A 98 10.29 10.95 -11.71
C ARG A 98 9.72 9.73 -10.97
N VAL A 99 8.43 9.79 -10.67
CA VAL A 99 7.69 8.67 -10.04
C VAL A 99 7.74 7.42 -10.91
N THR A 100 7.72 7.58 -12.25
CA THR A 100 7.74 6.47 -13.21
C THR A 100 8.95 5.56 -13.08
N LEU A 101 10.12 6.12 -12.79
CA LEU A 101 11.35 5.33 -12.56
C LEU A 101 11.31 4.54 -11.26
N ARG A 102 10.39 4.87 -10.35
CA ARG A 102 10.23 4.21 -9.06
C ARG A 102 9.13 3.15 -9.05
N ILE A 103 8.35 3.03 -10.13
CA ILE A 103 7.25 2.06 -10.23
C ILE A 103 7.69 0.61 -9.92
N PRO A 104 8.79 0.08 -10.47
CA PRO A 104 9.21 -1.30 -10.16
C PRO A 104 9.48 -1.50 -8.66
N TRP A 105 10.12 -0.51 -8.02
CA TRP A 105 10.42 -0.55 -6.60
C TRP A 105 9.18 -0.39 -5.73
N ILE A 106 8.22 0.45 -6.14
CA ILE A 106 6.92 0.59 -5.48
C ILE A 106 6.17 -0.74 -5.52
N VAL A 107 6.14 -1.40 -6.68
CA VAL A 107 5.47 -2.70 -6.82
C VAL A 107 6.12 -3.75 -5.91
N LEU A 108 7.45 -3.86 -5.92
CA LEU A 108 8.16 -4.78 -5.03
C LEU A 108 7.97 -4.44 -3.54
N PHE A 109 7.90 -3.16 -3.20
CA PHE A 109 7.63 -2.68 -1.84
C PHE A 109 6.23 -3.10 -1.37
N LEU A 110 5.21 -2.96 -2.22
CA LEU A 110 3.84 -3.38 -1.89
C LEU A 110 3.71 -4.90 -1.81
N ILE A 111 4.34 -5.65 -2.73
CA ILE A 111 4.33 -7.12 -2.71
C ILE A 111 5.02 -7.64 -1.44
N SER A 112 6.21 -7.11 -1.11
CA SER A 112 6.91 -7.51 0.11
C SER A 112 6.13 -7.11 1.37
N GLY A 113 5.48 -5.94 1.39
CA GLY A 113 4.55 -5.56 2.46
C GLY A 113 3.38 -6.53 2.62
N ALA A 114 2.78 -6.99 1.52
CA ALA A 114 1.72 -8.00 1.55
C ALA A 114 2.21 -9.35 2.10
N CYS A 115 3.40 -9.79 1.71
CA CYS A 115 4.04 -11.00 2.24
C CYS A 115 4.34 -10.88 3.75
N LEU A 116 4.83 -9.73 4.21
CA LEU A 116 5.08 -9.49 5.64
C LEU A 116 3.79 -9.51 6.46
N ASP A 117 2.71 -8.92 5.93
CA ASP A 117 1.41 -8.96 6.59
C ASP A 117 0.90 -10.41 6.70
N GLN A 118 1.11 -11.24 5.68
CA GLN A 118 0.79 -12.67 5.75
C GLN A 118 1.62 -13.40 6.80
N ALA A 119 2.94 -13.17 6.85
CA ALA A 119 3.85 -13.91 7.71
C ALA A 119 3.73 -13.54 9.20
N TRP A 120 3.48 -12.27 9.51
CA TRP A 120 3.47 -11.75 10.89
C TRP A 120 2.11 -11.25 11.37
N GLY A 121 1.09 -11.20 10.51
CA GLY A 121 -0.22 -10.68 10.88
C GLY A 121 -0.18 -9.21 11.31
N ILE A 122 0.61 -8.38 10.62
CA ILE A 122 0.82 -6.96 10.96
C ILE A 122 -0.51 -6.21 11.04
N SER A 123 -1.44 -6.52 10.16
CA SER A 123 -2.81 -6.00 10.16
C SER A 123 -3.55 -6.24 11.48
N HIS A 124 -3.37 -7.39 12.13
CA HIS A 124 -3.92 -7.68 13.44
C HIS A 124 -3.31 -6.79 14.52
N PHE A 125 -2.00 -6.53 14.46
CA PHE A 125 -1.31 -5.59 15.36
C PHE A 125 -1.79 -4.14 15.19
N LEU A 126 -2.20 -3.74 13.98
CA LEU A 126 -2.82 -2.44 13.71
C LEU A 126 -4.24 -2.31 14.28
N GLY A 127 -4.74 -3.31 15.02
CA GLY A 127 -6.10 -3.34 15.57
C GLY A 127 -7.18 -3.47 14.51
N ARG A 128 -6.80 -3.74 13.25
CA ARG A 128 -7.71 -3.99 12.14
C ARG A 128 -8.08 -5.46 12.17
N LYS A 129 -9.36 -5.75 12.43
CA LYS A 129 -9.90 -7.07 12.15
C LYS A 129 -9.77 -7.29 10.66
N VAL A 130 -8.97 -8.29 10.27
CA VAL A 130 -8.90 -8.75 8.89
C VAL A 130 -10.34 -9.04 8.47
N PRO A 131 -10.85 -8.41 7.40
CA PRO A 131 -12.17 -8.73 6.89
C PRO A 131 -12.25 -10.25 6.69
N VAL A 132 -13.29 -10.87 7.25
CA VAL A 132 -13.46 -12.33 7.31
C VAL A 132 -13.45 -12.99 5.92
N ASP A 133 -13.58 -12.19 4.87
CA ASP A 133 -13.64 -12.58 3.45
C ASP A 133 -12.28 -12.70 2.75
N ILE A 134 -11.19 -12.27 3.39
CA ILE A 134 -9.87 -12.31 2.76
C ILE A 134 -9.22 -13.67 2.99
N GLN A 135 -8.63 -14.27 1.94
CA GLN A 135 -7.92 -15.55 2.02
C GLN A 135 -6.80 -15.57 3.08
N GLY A 136 -6.25 -14.40 3.41
CA GLY A 136 -5.28 -14.20 4.48
C GLY A 136 -4.99 -12.72 4.71
N PRO A 137 -4.33 -12.34 5.82
CA PRO A 137 -4.02 -10.94 6.14
C PRO A 137 -3.28 -10.21 5.02
N GLY A 138 -2.39 -10.90 4.29
CA GLY A 138 -1.65 -10.37 3.14
C GLY A 138 -2.40 -10.37 1.80
N GLY A 139 -3.70 -10.67 1.78
CA GLY A 139 -4.48 -10.81 0.55
C GLY A 139 -4.01 -11.96 -0.33
N LEU A 140 -4.49 -12.00 -1.57
CA LEU A 140 -4.17 -13.06 -2.53
C LEU A 140 -2.66 -13.17 -2.80
N ILE A 141 -1.97 -12.03 -2.94
CA ILE A 141 -0.53 -12.01 -3.23
C ILE A 141 0.26 -12.53 -2.03
N GLY A 142 0.01 -11.99 -0.83
CA GLY A 142 0.70 -12.41 0.39
C GLY A 142 0.44 -13.88 0.70
N TYR A 143 -0.79 -14.35 0.54
CA TYR A 143 -1.15 -15.76 0.71
C TYR A 143 -0.39 -16.67 -0.27
N ARG A 144 -0.39 -16.37 -1.56
CA ARG A 144 0.29 -17.24 -2.55
C ARG A 144 1.81 -17.28 -2.39
N LEU A 145 2.42 -16.18 -1.96
CA LEU A 145 3.87 -16.07 -1.87
C LEU A 145 4.41 -16.50 -0.50
N SER A 146 3.72 -16.17 0.58
CA SER A 146 4.27 -16.18 1.93
C SER A 146 3.42 -16.96 2.94
N ASP A 147 2.40 -17.70 2.50
CA ASP A 147 1.69 -18.65 3.37
C ASP A 147 2.63 -19.75 3.87
N GLU A 148 2.51 -20.10 5.16
CA GLU A 148 3.43 -21.01 5.85
C GLU A 148 3.43 -22.43 5.24
N TYR A 149 2.27 -22.91 4.79
CA TYR A 149 2.09 -24.28 4.32
C TYR A 149 2.13 -24.41 2.80
N ARG A 150 1.65 -23.39 2.07
CA ARG A 150 1.50 -23.42 0.60
C ARG A 150 2.20 -22.30 -0.14
N GLY A 151 2.88 -21.40 0.56
CA GLY A 151 3.57 -20.28 -0.04
C GLY A 151 4.76 -20.72 -0.89
N LEU A 152 4.95 -20.07 -2.03
CA LEU A 152 6.09 -20.30 -2.92
C LEU A 152 7.44 -20.04 -2.22
N LEU A 153 7.52 -19.03 -1.36
CA LEU A 153 8.76 -18.69 -0.65
C LEU A 153 9.09 -19.72 0.44
N PRO A 154 8.16 -20.05 1.38
CA PRO A 154 8.46 -21.05 2.42
C PRO A 154 8.78 -22.43 1.86
N ALA A 155 8.16 -22.82 0.73
CA ALA A 155 8.48 -24.07 0.05
C ALA A 155 9.93 -24.12 -0.49
N ALA A 156 10.49 -22.96 -0.88
CA ALA A 156 11.84 -22.88 -1.45
C ALA A 156 12.94 -22.63 -0.40
N LEU A 157 12.67 -21.80 0.60
CA LEU A 157 13.67 -21.26 1.55
C LEU A 157 13.42 -21.64 3.01
N GLY A 158 12.30 -22.31 3.29
CA GLY A 158 11.78 -22.51 4.64
C GLY A 158 11.10 -21.25 5.21
N PRO A 159 10.33 -21.37 6.31
CA PRO A 159 9.57 -20.26 6.88
C PRO A 159 10.47 -19.10 7.32
N VAL A 160 11.55 -19.39 8.06
CA VAL A 160 12.47 -18.36 8.59
C VAL A 160 13.25 -17.68 7.46
N GLY A 161 13.76 -18.45 6.49
CA GLY A 161 14.52 -17.90 5.36
C GLY A 161 13.67 -16.99 4.48
N SER A 162 12.40 -17.34 4.29
CA SER A 162 11.43 -16.53 3.53
C SER A 162 11.18 -15.18 4.19
N VAL A 163 10.95 -15.17 5.50
CA VAL A 163 10.74 -13.93 6.26
C VAL A 163 11.98 -13.03 6.17
N LEU A 164 13.18 -13.58 6.38
CA LEU A 164 14.43 -12.81 6.28
C LEU A 164 14.61 -12.20 4.89
N LEU A 165 14.35 -12.97 3.83
CA LEU A 165 14.42 -12.47 2.45
C LEU A 165 13.40 -11.35 2.23
N VAL A 166 12.14 -11.56 2.60
CA VAL A 166 11.07 -10.57 2.40
C VAL A 166 11.37 -9.28 3.18
N VAL A 167 11.85 -9.36 4.41
CA VAL A 167 12.29 -8.20 5.20
C VAL A 167 13.41 -7.45 4.49
N GLY A 168 14.43 -8.18 4.00
CA GLY A 168 15.55 -7.57 3.26
C GLY A 168 15.08 -6.85 1.99
N VAL A 169 14.17 -7.46 1.22
CA VAL A 169 13.57 -6.85 0.02
C VAL A 169 12.71 -5.64 0.41
N TYR A 170 11.90 -5.73 1.47
CA TYR A 170 11.07 -4.63 1.95
C TYR A 170 11.91 -3.41 2.33
N LEU A 171 12.97 -3.60 3.12
CA LEU A 171 13.87 -2.51 3.52
C LEU A 171 14.62 -1.91 2.33
N THR A 172 15.12 -2.74 1.41
CA THR A 172 15.83 -2.28 0.21
C THR A 172 14.90 -1.47 -0.70
N THR A 173 13.69 -1.97 -0.94
CA THR A 173 12.71 -1.29 -1.78
C THR A 173 12.18 -0.04 -1.13
N LEU A 174 12.00 0.00 0.20
CA LEU A 174 11.67 1.22 0.95
C LEU A 174 12.72 2.32 0.72
N ILE A 175 14.01 1.96 0.78
CA ILE A 175 15.12 2.89 0.51
C ILE A 175 15.06 3.38 -0.94
N LEU A 176 14.84 2.49 -1.92
CA LEU A 176 14.79 2.87 -3.34
C LEU A 176 13.54 3.70 -3.69
N VAL A 177 12.40 3.41 -3.06
CA VAL A 177 11.14 4.14 -3.22
C VAL A 177 11.22 5.53 -2.62
N THR A 178 11.78 5.67 -1.42
CA THR A 178 11.91 6.97 -0.74
C THR A 178 13.11 7.76 -1.28
N GLY A 179 14.18 7.08 -1.70
CA GLY A 179 15.45 7.68 -2.06
C GLY A 179 16.22 8.20 -0.84
N LEU A 180 15.77 7.87 0.38
CA LEU A 180 16.46 8.22 1.61
C LEU A 180 17.78 7.44 1.67
N ARG A 181 18.88 8.14 1.97
CA ARG A 181 20.17 7.50 2.24
C ARG A 181 20.37 7.50 3.75
N PRO A 182 19.82 6.52 4.50
CA PRO A 182 19.79 6.55 5.97
C PRO A 182 21.18 6.69 6.59
N ILE A 183 22.20 6.08 5.99
CA ILE A 183 23.60 6.20 6.45
C ILE A 183 24.10 7.65 6.37
N HIS A 184 23.73 8.40 5.34
CA HIS A 184 24.09 9.82 5.24
C HIS A 184 23.34 10.67 6.27
N LEU A 185 22.06 10.40 6.49
CA LEU A 185 21.26 11.11 7.50
C LEU A 185 21.79 10.86 8.91
N VAL A 186 22.11 9.60 9.25
CA VAL A 186 22.73 9.27 10.55
C VAL A 186 24.09 9.94 10.68
N ARG A 187 24.90 9.94 9.62
CA ARG A 187 26.21 10.64 9.63
C ARG A 187 26.05 12.15 9.83
N GLU A 188 25.09 12.78 9.17
CA GLU A 188 24.80 14.22 9.36
C GLU A 188 24.31 14.51 10.78
N MET A 189 23.40 13.70 11.33
CA MET A 189 22.91 13.86 12.70
C MET A 189 24.03 13.70 13.73
N VAL A 190 24.91 12.71 13.56
CA VAL A 190 26.08 12.50 14.44
C VAL A 190 27.07 13.66 14.34
N ASN A 191 27.27 14.21 13.14
CA ASN A 191 28.14 15.38 12.94
C ASN A 191 27.54 16.67 13.50
N LEU A 192 26.22 16.83 13.51
CA LEU A 192 25.52 17.96 14.13
C LEU A 192 25.47 17.86 15.66
N ALA A 193 25.57 16.65 16.21
CA ALA A 193 25.59 16.38 17.64
C ALA A 193 26.99 16.49 18.28
N ARG A 194 28.03 16.69 17.46
CA ARG A 194 29.43 16.90 17.90
C ARG A 194 29.78 18.37 17.78
#